data_AF-A0A354X252-F1
#
_entry.id   AF-A0A354X252-F1
#
_cell.length_a   1.000
_cell.length_b   1.000
_cell.length_c   1.000
_cell.angle_alpha   90.00
_cell.angle_beta   90.00
_cell.angle_gamma   90.00
#
_symmetry.space_group_name_H-M   'P 1'
#
loop_
_entity.id
_entity.type
_entity.pdbx_description
1 polymer ?
#
loop_
_entity_poly.entity_id
_entity_poly.type
_entity_poly.pdbx_seq_one_letter_code
_entity_poly.pdbx_strand_id
1 'polypeptide(L)'
;MNNNLYKHSITASILLLLCAMVEIYPQSADRNYILTRTMQNESGSVYIDKIDYYDGLGRPVLTVQKTASPQKQDIVTLQEYDNIGRKSNAWLPVPTDGTGTYVPPSTITSAAASFYTDNAAYNKPIYEPSPLSRIKQQFSPGEAWHTTGKAMKTAYLSNTETGELSCELYLTDFSSMLVGLSKYPAGRLFVTQT
;
A
#
# COMPACT_ATOMS: atom_id res chain seq x y z
N MET A 1 60.69 23.59 29.89
CA MET A 1 60.11 22.24 30.08
C MET A 1 58.64 22.42 30.43
N ASN A 2 57.71 22.27 29.48
CA ASN A 2 56.25 22.06 29.74
C ASN A 2 55.37 21.90 28.47
N ASN A 3 55.94 21.82 27.26
CA ASN A 3 55.14 21.69 26.03
C ASN A 3 54.60 20.28 25.72
N ASN A 4 55.06 19.23 26.41
CA ASN A 4 54.61 17.85 26.13
C ASN A 4 53.34 17.47 26.92
N LEU A 5 53.12 18.04 28.11
CA LEU A 5 51.93 17.73 28.93
C LEU A 5 50.64 18.32 28.32
N TYR A 6 50.72 19.51 27.72
CA TYR A 6 49.56 20.18 27.10
C TYR A 6 49.14 19.53 25.76
N LYS A 7 50.11 18.99 24.99
CA LYS A 7 49.81 18.26 23.74
C LYS A 7 49.07 16.95 24.02
N HIS A 8 49.47 16.20 25.05
CA HIS A 8 48.81 14.94 25.41
C HIS A 8 47.39 15.13 25.96
N SER A 9 47.13 16.21 26.72
CA SER A 9 45.76 16.50 27.20
C SER A 9 44.83 16.98 26.09
N ILE A 10 45.32 17.77 25.13
CA ILE A 10 44.53 18.20 23.96
C ILE A 10 44.24 17.00 23.05
N THR A 11 45.21 16.12 22.79
CA THR A 11 44.97 14.91 21.98
C THR A 11 44.03 13.93 22.67
N ALA A 12 44.09 13.80 24.01
CA ALA A 12 43.17 12.95 24.76
C ALA A 12 41.74 13.51 24.73
N SER A 13 41.56 14.83 24.86
CA SER A 13 40.25 15.48 24.77
C SER A 13 39.66 15.46 23.37
N ILE A 14 40.46 15.60 22.31
CA ILE A 14 40.00 15.47 20.92
C ILE A 14 39.63 14.02 20.59
N LEU A 15 40.36 13.03 21.12
CA LEU A 15 40.05 11.60 20.95
C LEU A 15 38.81 11.16 21.76
N LEU A 16 38.55 11.77 22.92
CA LEU A 16 37.32 11.56 23.71
C LEU A 16 36.09 12.21 23.04
N LEU A 17 36.26 13.37 22.41
CA LEU A 17 35.18 14.07 21.69
C LEU A 17 34.80 13.37 20.36
N LEU A 18 35.74 12.67 19.72
CA LEU A 18 35.51 11.80 18.56
C LEU A 18 34.80 10.49 18.92
N CYS A 19 34.67 10.16 20.21
CA CYS A 19 34.01 8.95 20.71
C CYS A 19 32.61 9.21 21.30
N ALA A 20 32.11 10.45 21.23
CA ALA A 20 30.67 10.71 21.36
C ALA A 20 29.99 10.27 20.06
N MET A 21 29.99 8.96 19.80
CA MET A 21 29.36 8.37 18.65
C MET A 21 27.86 8.61 18.80
N VAL A 22 27.31 9.46 17.93
CA VAL A 22 25.86 9.49 17.72
C VAL A 22 25.53 8.14 17.12
N GLU A 23 25.04 7.23 17.94
CA GLU A 23 24.49 5.96 17.49
C GLU A 23 23.20 6.27 16.73
N ILE A 24 23.31 6.43 15.41
CA ILE A 24 22.15 6.52 14.54
C ILE A 24 21.62 5.09 14.41
N TYR A 25 20.68 4.72 15.28
CA TYR A 25 19.95 3.48 15.14
C TYR A 25 18.99 3.59 13.95
N PRO A 26 19.15 2.76 12.90
CA PRO A 26 18.14 2.70 11.85
C PRO A 26 16.83 2.20 12.45
N GLN A 27 15.69 2.63 11.89
CA GLN A 27 14.35 2.19 12.33
C GLN A 27 14.20 0.66 12.27
N SER A 28 14.92 0.02 11.34
CA SER A 28 15.10 -1.43 11.25
C SER A 28 16.50 -1.71 10.71
N ALA A 29 17.18 -2.71 11.28
CA ALA A 29 18.52 -3.11 10.86
C ALA A 29 18.53 -4.05 9.63
N ASP A 30 17.37 -4.65 9.31
CA ASP A 30 17.24 -5.78 8.38
C ASP A 30 16.21 -5.55 7.26
N ARG A 31 15.51 -4.41 7.25
CA ARG A 31 14.46 -4.10 6.27
C ARG A 31 14.68 -2.78 5.55
N ASN A 32 14.23 -2.74 4.31
CA ASN A 32 14.14 -1.51 3.53
C ASN A 32 12.90 -0.72 3.96
N TYR A 33 13.07 0.56 4.29
CA TYR A 33 11.96 1.42 4.71
C TYR A 33 12.15 2.89 4.30
N ILE A 34 11.04 3.62 4.25
CA ILE A 34 11.01 5.08 4.18
C ILE A 34 10.28 5.61 5.41
N LEU A 35 10.94 6.46 6.20
CA LEU A 35 10.32 7.20 7.29
C LEU A 35 9.96 8.60 6.79
N THR A 36 8.67 8.91 6.80
CA THR A 36 8.15 10.25 6.52
C THR A 36 7.70 10.89 7.82
N ARG A 37 8.28 12.04 8.15
CA ARG A 37 7.90 12.85 9.31
C ARG A 37 7.14 14.09 8.86
N THR A 38 5.90 14.22 9.30
CA THR A 38 5.06 15.40 9.06
C THR A 38 5.00 16.24 10.33
N MET A 39 5.60 17.43 10.30
CA MET A 39 5.55 18.38 11.41
C MET A 39 4.16 18.98 11.55
N GLN A 40 3.66 19.06 12.78
CA GLN A 40 2.35 19.63 13.11
C GLN A 40 2.46 21.05 13.70
N ASN A 41 3.68 21.53 13.92
CA ASN A 41 3.93 22.87 14.42
C ASN A 41 5.22 23.45 13.84
N GLU A 42 5.36 24.77 13.92
CA GLU A 42 6.52 25.50 13.40
C GLU A 42 7.81 25.15 14.14
N SER A 43 7.72 24.77 15.42
CA SER A 43 8.90 24.39 16.22
C SER A 43 9.46 23.00 15.86
N GLY A 44 8.75 22.22 15.04
CA GLY A 44 9.13 20.85 14.67
C GLY A 44 9.13 19.86 15.84
N SER A 45 8.51 20.22 16.97
CA SER A 45 8.49 19.40 18.19
C SER A 45 7.29 18.45 18.24
N VAL A 46 6.23 18.76 17.50
CA VAL A 46 5.05 17.91 17.36
C VAL A 46 5.03 17.39 15.93
N TYR A 47 4.92 16.07 15.77
CA TYR A 47 4.98 15.42 14.47
C TYR A 47 4.22 14.10 14.45
N ILE A 48 3.89 13.66 13.23
CA ILE A 48 3.45 12.29 12.94
C ILE A 48 4.53 11.61 12.11
N ASP A 49 4.91 10.40 12.52
CA ASP A 49 5.79 9.54 11.77
C ASP A 49 5.00 8.45 11.05
N LYS A 50 5.30 8.27 9.77
CA LYS A 50 4.83 7.16 8.93
C LYS A 50 6.03 6.39 8.44
N ILE A 51 6.07 5.09 8.68
CA ILE A 51 7.11 4.19 8.19
C ILE A 51 6.51 3.24 7.16
N ASP A 52 6.97 3.32 5.91
CA ASP A 52 6.61 2.39 4.85
C ASP A 52 7.75 1.39 4.65
N TYR A 53 7.49 0.11 4.85
CA TYR A 53 8.45 -0.97 4.62
C TYR A 53 8.23 -1.60 3.25
N TYR A 54 9.33 -1.98 2.62
CA TYR A 54 9.37 -2.50 1.27
C TYR A 54 9.97 -3.90 1.23
N ASP A 55 9.53 -4.70 0.27
CA ASP A 55 10.19 -5.96 -0.05
C ASP A 55 11.47 -5.74 -0.88
N GLY A 56 12.13 -6.85 -1.26
CA GLY A 56 13.36 -6.82 -2.07
C GLY A 56 13.17 -6.29 -3.50
N LEU A 57 11.93 -6.10 -3.96
CA LEU A 57 11.59 -5.55 -5.28
C LEU A 57 11.11 -4.09 -5.19
N GLY A 58 11.14 -3.48 -4.00
CA GLY A 58 10.72 -2.09 -3.79
C GLY A 58 9.20 -1.90 -3.72
N ARG A 59 8.43 -2.96 -3.45
CA ARG A 59 6.97 -2.88 -3.29
C ARG A 59 6.61 -2.67 -1.82
N PRO A 60 5.69 -1.74 -1.49
CA PRO A 60 5.30 -1.49 -0.11
C PRO A 60 4.49 -2.66 0.45
N VAL A 61 5.00 -3.30 1.51
CA VAL A 61 4.36 -4.47 2.14
C VAL A 61 3.70 -4.13 3.47
N LEU A 62 4.21 -3.13 4.17
CA LEU A 62 3.71 -2.73 5.48
C LEU A 62 3.81 -1.21 5.63
N THR A 63 2.72 -0.58 6.05
CA THR A 63 2.71 0.81 6.49
C THR A 63 2.46 0.85 7.99
N VAL A 64 3.28 1.59 8.73
CA VAL A 64 3.15 1.83 10.17
C VAL A 64 2.93 3.32 10.40
N GLN A 65 1.80 3.70 10.99
CA GLN A 65 1.57 5.04 11.51
C GLN A 65 1.90 5.03 13.00
N LYS A 66 3.06 5.60 13.35
CA LYS A 66 3.63 5.44 14.69
C LYS A 66 2.85 6.21 15.73
N THR A 67 2.45 5.56 16.83
CA THR A 67 1.73 6.14 17.96
C THR A 67 0.47 6.92 17.57
N ALA A 68 -0.15 6.55 16.44
CA ALA A 68 -1.24 7.29 15.82
C ALA A 68 -2.61 7.07 16.48
N SER A 69 -2.78 6.00 17.27
CA SER A 69 -4.03 5.76 17.99
C SER A 69 -4.17 6.67 19.22
N PRO A 70 -5.40 6.86 19.75
CA PRO A 70 -5.60 7.57 21.02
C PRO A 70 -4.83 6.96 22.20
N GLN A 71 -4.64 5.64 22.19
CA GLN A 71 -3.88 4.89 23.21
C GLN A 71 -2.36 4.87 22.92
N LYS A 72 -1.88 5.68 21.97
CA LYS A 72 -0.46 5.72 21.54
C LYS A 72 0.06 4.39 20.99
N GLN A 73 -0.84 3.59 20.42
CA GLN A 73 -0.51 2.40 19.65
C GLN A 73 -0.19 2.78 18.20
N ASP A 74 0.58 1.93 17.54
CA ASP A 74 0.82 2.04 16.11
C ASP A 74 -0.40 1.54 15.35
N ILE A 75 -0.77 2.23 14.27
CA ILE A 75 -1.76 1.72 13.32
C ILE A 75 -1.02 1.15 12.12
N VAL A 76 -1.16 -0.16 11.90
CA VAL A 76 -0.43 -0.88 10.84
C VAL A 76 -1.36 -1.41 9.76
N THR A 77 -0.91 -1.32 8.51
CA THR A 77 -1.64 -1.80 7.33
C THR A 77 -0.74 -2.71 6.51
N LEU A 78 -1.20 -3.94 6.24
CA LEU A 78 -0.47 -4.96 5.48
C LEU A 78 -1.00 -5.06 4.04
N GLN A 79 -0.08 -5.04 3.07
CA GLN A 79 -0.37 -5.35 1.67
C GLN A 79 0.41 -6.60 1.26
N GLU A 80 -0.32 -7.65 0.92
CA GLU A 80 0.26 -8.86 0.34
C GLU A 80 0.31 -8.77 -1.18
N TYR A 81 1.17 -9.60 -1.77
CA TYR A 81 1.31 -9.73 -3.21
C TYR A 81 1.28 -11.20 -3.61
N ASP A 82 0.78 -11.49 -4.81
CA ASP A 82 0.84 -12.82 -5.39
C ASP A 82 2.24 -13.15 -5.94
N ASN A 83 2.42 -14.41 -6.34
CA ASN A 83 3.71 -14.95 -6.79
C ASN A 83 4.31 -14.24 -8.01
N ILE A 84 3.50 -13.53 -8.81
CA ILE A 84 3.97 -12.82 -10.00
C ILE A 84 4.04 -11.31 -9.83
N GLY A 85 3.66 -10.81 -8.66
CA GLY A 85 3.98 -9.48 -8.24
C GLY A 85 2.80 -8.54 -8.01
N ARG A 86 1.57 -9.01 -8.24
CA ARG A 86 0.34 -8.20 -8.20
C ARG A 86 -0.20 -8.11 -6.77
N LYS A 87 -0.88 -7.02 -6.44
CA LYS A 87 -1.51 -6.85 -5.11
C LYS A 87 -2.52 -7.97 -4.88
N SER A 88 -2.41 -8.68 -3.77
CA SER A 88 -3.39 -9.67 -3.32
C SER A 88 -4.17 -9.09 -2.15
N ASN A 89 -4.04 -9.66 -0.96
CA ASN A 89 -4.81 -9.27 0.21
C ASN A 89 -4.35 -7.89 0.71
N ALA A 90 -5.27 -6.93 0.73
CA ALA A 90 -5.06 -5.63 1.36
C ALA A 90 -5.83 -5.60 2.68
N TRP A 91 -5.13 -5.78 3.79
CA TRP A 91 -5.71 -5.93 5.12
C TRP A 91 -6.19 -4.61 5.69
N LEU A 92 -7.26 -4.68 6.48
CA LEU A 92 -7.73 -3.53 7.24
C LEU A 92 -6.69 -3.10 8.30
N PRO A 93 -6.59 -1.80 8.61
CA PRO A 93 -5.61 -1.31 9.57
C PRO A 93 -5.87 -1.83 10.99
N VAL A 94 -4.83 -2.25 11.71
CA VAL A 94 -4.97 -2.76 13.08
C VAL A 94 -4.05 -2.03 14.05
N PRO A 95 -4.46 -1.85 15.32
CA PRO A 95 -3.57 -1.33 16.34
C PRO A 95 -2.54 -2.39 16.77
N THR A 96 -1.29 -1.97 16.95
CA THR A 96 -0.19 -2.80 17.48
C THR A 96 0.65 -1.99 18.49
N ASP A 97 1.76 -2.53 18.96
CA ASP A 97 2.63 -1.84 19.93
C ASP A 97 3.15 -0.49 19.38
N GLY A 98 3.24 0.53 20.23
CA GLY A 98 3.59 1.91 19.85
C GLY A 98 5.07 2.17 19.51
N THR A 99 5.79 1.19 18.98
CA THR A 99 7.26 1.22 18.87
C THR A 99 7.77 1.79 17.54
N GLY A 100 6.94 1.78 16.49
CA GLY A 100 7.28 2.09 15.10
C GLY A 100 8.00 0.95 14.37
N THR A 101 8.18 -0.21 15.00
CA THR A 101 9.00 -1.30 14.45
C THR A 101 8.25 -2.10 13.40
N TYR A 102 9.00 -2.84 12.57
CA TYR A 102 8.40 -3.78 11.63
C TYR A 102 7.57 -4.83 12.39
N VAL A 103 6.35 -5.06 11.92
CA VAL A 103 5.45 -6.09 12.48
C VAL A 103 5.34 -7.24 11.47
N PRO A 104 5.61 -8.50 11.88
CA PRO A 104 5.46 -9.64 10.98
C PRO A 104 4.02 -9.80 10.46
N PRO A 105 3.82 -10.18 9.18
CA PRO A 105 2.48 -10.35 8.61
C PRO A 105 1.56 -11.25 9.43
N SER A 106 2.06 -12.38 9.95
CA SER A 106 1.28 -13.32 10.78
C SER A 106 0.70 -12.68 12.06
N THR A 107 1.43 -11.73 12.65
CA THR A 107 0.97 -10.97 13.82
C THR A 107 -0.15 -10.02 13.42
N ILE A 108 -0.02 -9.35 12.28
CA ILE A 108 -1.04 -8.43 11.75
C ILE A 108 -2.32 -9.18 11.39
N THR A 109 -2.23 -10.31 10.70
CA THR A 109 -3.41 -11.10 10.31
C THR A 109 -4.14 -11.67 11.53
N SER A 110 -3.41 -12.10 12.55
CA SER A 110 -3.97 -12.59 13.82
C SER A 110 -4.61 -11.45 14.64
N ALA A 111 -3.96 -10.27 14.66
CA ALA A 111 -4.51 -9.07 15.27
C ALA A 111 -5.79 -8.61 14.56
N ALA A 112 -5.84 -8.66 13.22
CA ALA A 112 -7.01 -8.32 12.43
C ALA A 112 -8.18 -9.26 12.71
N ALA A 113 -7.92 -10.57 12.74
CA ALA A 113 -8.94 -11.56 13.09
C ALA A 113 -9.57 -11.30 14.45
N SER A 114 -8.75 -10.91 15.44
CA SER A 114 -9.23 -10.62 16.79
C SER A 114 -9.92 -9.25 16.89
N PHE A 115 -9.33 -8.22 16.29
CA PHE A 115 -9.82 -6.84 16.37
C PHE A 115 -11.16 -6.64 15.65
N TYR A 116 -11.30 -7.26 14.47
CA TYR A 116 -12.53 -7.19 13.67
C TYR A 116 -13.49 -8.35 13.93
N THR A 117 -13.08 -9.37 14.71
CA THR A 117 -13.82 -10.63 14.86
C THR A 117 -14.11 -11.27 13.48
N ASP A 118 -13.15 -11.18 12.56
CA ASP A 118 -13.32 -11.57 11.17
C ASP A 118 -11.99 -12.09 10.57
N ASN A 119 -11.99 -13.36 10.16
CA ASN A 119 -10.80 -14.01 9.59
C ASN A 119 -10.42 -13.51 8.18
N ALA A 120 -11.33 -12.79 7.51
CA ALA A 120 -11.09 -12.15 6.22
C ALA A 120 -11.34 -10.64 6.26
N ALA A 121 -10.77 -9.97 7.26
CA ALA A 121 -10.69 -8.51 7.36
C ALA A 121 -9.74 -7.88 6.31
N TYR A 122 -9.89 -8.22 5.02
CA TYR A 122 -9.07 -7.74 3.92
C TYR A 122 -9.84 -7.69 2.60
N ASN A 123 -9.42 -6.79 1.71
CA ASN A 123 -9.87 -6.81 0.32
C ASN A 123 -9.08 -7.85 -0.47
N LYS A 124 -9.75 -8.61 -1.35
CA LYS A 124 -9.11 -9.63 -2.20
C LYS A 124 -9.48 -9.50 -3.67
N PRO A 125 -8.56 -9.05 -4.54
CA PRO A 125 -8.73 -9.15 -5.98
C PRO A 125 -8.49 -10.59 -6.46
N ILE A 126 -9.26 -11.01 -7.45
CA ILE A 126 -9.04 -12.20 -8.26
C ILE A 126 -8.83 -11.73 -9.69
N TYR A 127 -7.64 -12.01 -10.22
CA TYR A 127 -7.24 -11.59 -11.55
C TYR A 127 -7.61 -12.61 -12.63
N GLU A 128 -7.77 -12.15 -13.86
CA GLU A 128 -7.80 -13.04 -15.02
C GLU A 128 -6.44 -13.75 -15.21
N PRO A 129 -6.42 -14.95 -15.81
CA PRO A 129 -5.18 -15.65 -16.20
C PRO A 129 -4.58 -15.01 -17.46
N SER A 130 -4.40 -13.68 -17.44
CA SER A 130 -3.87 -12.87 -18.53
C SER A 130 -2.72 -12.02 -18.02
N PRO A 131 -1.69 -11.75 -18.85
CA PRO A 131 -0.59 -10.86 -18.49
C PRO A 131 -1.05 -9.41 -18.22
N LEU A 132 -2.27 -9.04 -18.62
CA LEU A 132 -2.81 -7.69 -18.46
C LEU A 132 -3.17 -7.31 -17.01
N SER A 133 -3.04 -8.23 -16.04
CA SER A 133 -3.29 -7.96 -14.61
C SER A 133 -4.67 -7.33 -14.33
N ARG A 134 -5.69 -7.77 -15.08
CA ARG A 134 -7.07 -7.27 -14.96
C ARG A 134 -7.84 -8.00 -13.86
N ILE A 135 -8.60 -7.26 -13.06
CA ILE A 135 -9.38 -7.80 -11.94
C ILE A 135 -10.70 -8.35 -12.48
N LYS A 136 -10.91 -9.66 -12.33
CA LYS A 136 -12.17 -10.33 -12.68
C LYS A 136 -13.18 -10.27 -11.54
N GLN A 137 -12.71 -10.37 -10.30
CA GLN A 137 -13.55 -10.32 -9.12
C GLN A 137 -12.85 -9.56 -8.00
N GLN A 138 -13.60 -8.85 -7.18
CA GLN A 138 -13.10 -8.14 -6.01
C GLN A 138 -13.97 -8.49 -4.81
N PHE A 139 -13.38 -9.10 -3.79
CA PHE A 139 -14.02 -9.25 -2.49
C PHE A 139 -13.67 -8.08 -1.59
N SER A 140 -14.70 -7.52 -0.95
CA SER A 140 -14.57 -6.58 0.16
C SER A 140 -14.27 -7.34 1.46
N PRO A 141 -13.82 -6.66 2.52
CA PRO A 141 -13.56 -7.30 3.80
C PRO A 141 -14.80 -8.03 4.33
N GLY A 142 -14.58 -9.26 4.75
CA GLY A 142 -15.47 -10.04 5.57
C GLY A 142 -15.59 -11.50 5.14
N GLU A 143 -15.42 -12.42 6.08
CA GLU A 143 -15.44 -13.87 5.83
C GLU A 143 -16.74 -14.32 5.16
N ALA A 144 -17.87 -13.74 5.56
CA ALA A 144 -19.17 -14.02 4.94
C ALA A 144 -19.19 -13.65 3.44
N TRP A 145 -18.57 -12.54 3.04
CA TRP A 145 -18.49 -12.13 1.63
C TRP A 145 -17.66 -13.11 0.81
N HIS A 146 -16.56 -13.60 1.40
CA HIS A 146 -15.64 -14.54 0.77
C HIS A 146 -16.28 -15.92 0.59
N THR A 147 -16.88 -16.47 1.65
CA THR A 147 -17.47 -17.81 1.67
C THR A 147 -18.76 -17.92 0.86
N THR A 148 -19.56 -16.85 0.81
CA THR A 148 -20.81 -16.82 0.03
C THR A 148 -20.63 -16.37 -1.42
N GLY A 149 -19.39 -16.11 -1.85
CA GLY A 149 -19.07 -15.76 -3.23
C GLY A 149 -19.60 -14.38 -3.66
N LYS A 150 -19.77 -13.45 -2.73
CA LYS A 150 -20.35 -12.11 -2.94
C LYS A 150 -19.32 -11.10 -3.44
N ALA A 151 -18.49 -11.50 -4.40
CA ALA A 151 -17.57 -10.57 -5.03
C ALA A 151 -18.29 -9.62 -6.00
N MET A 152 -17.80 -8.37 -6.07
CA MET A 152 -18.03 -7.52 -7.23
C MET A 152 -17.32 -8.17 -8.42
N LYS A 153 -18.01 -8.32 -9.56
CA LYS A 153 -17.48 -9.01 -10.74
C LYS A 153 -17.29 -8.02 -11.86
N THR A 154 -16.19 -8.14 -12.58
CA THR A 154 -15.93 -7.35 -13.77
C THR A 154 -15.73 -8.28 -14.95
N ALA A 155 -16.44 -8.03 -16.04
CA ALA A 155 -16.28 -8.73 -17.30
C ALA A 155 -15.64 -7.81 -18.34
N TYR A 156 -14.61 -8.33 -19.02
CA TYR A 156 -13.92 -7.63 -20.10
C TYR A 156 -14.31 -8.27 -21.42
N LEU A 157 -15.20 -7.61 -22.15
CA LEU A 157 -15.86 -8.11 -23.33
C LEU A 157 -15.53 -7.24 -24.55
N SER A 158 -16.10 -7.62 -25.69
CA SER A 158 -16.17 -6.76 -26.85
C SER A 158 -17.62 -6.55 -27.26
N ASN A 159 -17.87 -5.46 -27.98
CA ASN A 159 -19.20 -5.19 -28.51
C ASN A 159 -19.67 -6.30 -29.46
N THR A 160 -20.98 -6.47 -29.54
CA THR A 160 -21.66 -7.40 -30.46
C THR A 160 -22.42 -6.62 -31.53
N GLU A 161 -22.87 -7.31 -32.59
CA GLU A 161 -23.70 -6.68 -33.63
C GLU A 161 -25.16 -6.49 -33.17
N THR A 162 -25.61 -7.28 -32.21
CA THR A 162 -26.98 -7.29 -31.69
C THR A 162 -27.01 -7.46 -30.16
N GLY A 163 -28.12 -7.10 -29.53
CA GLY A 163 -28.31 -7.23 -28.09
C GLY A 163 -27.70 -6.10 -27.26
N GLU A 164 -27.50 -6.37 -25.96
CA GLU A 164 -27.10 -5.38 -24.95
C GLU A 164 -25.70 -4.77 -25.20
N LEU A 165 -24.80 -5.53 -25.83
CA LEU A 165 -23.44 -5.07 -26.14
C LEU A 165 -23.33 -4.42 -27.53
N SER A 166 -24.46 -4.14 -28.19
CA SER A 166 -24.48 -3.43 -29.48
C SER A 166 -24.27 -1.94 -29.29
N CYS A 167 -23.30 -1.36 -30.00
CA CYS A 167 -23.00 0.07 -29.95
C CYS A 167 -23.31 0.76 -31.29
N GLU A 168 -24.01 1.88 -31.24
CA GLU A 168 -24.32 2.69 -32.43
C GLU A 168 -23.10 3.56 -32.83
N LEU A 169 -22.85 3.65 -34.14
CA LEU A 169 -21.82 4.49 -34.74
C LEU A 169 -22.47 5.81 -35.19
N TYR A 170 -22.01 6.91 -34.58
CA TYR A 170 -22.44 8.26 -34.91
C TYR A 170 -21.31 9.05 -35.59
N LEU A 171 -21.69 9.93 -36.52
CA LEU A 171 -20.83 10.99 -37.05
C LEU A 171 -21.50 12.34 -36.85
N THR A 172 -20.71 13.41 -36.92
CA THR A 172 -21.24 14.77 -37.02
C THR A 172 -21.33 15.19 -38.48
N ASP A 173 -22.48 15.73 -38.89
CA ASP A 173 -22.62 16.32 -40.22
C ASP A 173 -22.00 17.73 -40.31
N PHE A 174 -22.04 18.35 -41.50
CA PHE A 174 -21.55 19.72 -41.71
C PHE A 174 -22.34 20.79 -40.93
N SER A 175 -23.51 20.43 -40.40
CA SER A 175 -24.34 21.29 -39.55
C SER A 175 -24.07 21.06 -38.05
N SER A 176 -23.04 20.27 -37.71
CA SER A 176 -22.70 19.86 -36.34
C SER A 176 -23.80 19.07 -35.62
N MET A 177 -24.68 18.39 -36.37
CA MET A 177 -25.67 17.46 -35.82
C MET A 177 -25.12 16.04 -35.76
N LEU A 178 -25.46 15.31 -34.70
CA LEU A 178 -25.16 13.88 -34.58
C LEU A 178 -26.09 13.07 -35.49
N VAL A 179 -25.51 12.29 -36.39
CA VAL A 179 -26.20 11.39 -37.31
C VAL A 179 -25.78 9.96 -37.03
N GLY A 180 -26.74 9.09 -36.75
CA GLY A 180 -26.52 7.64 -36.63
C GLY A 180 -26.36 7.02 -38.01
N LEU A 181 -25.28 6.25 -38.23
CA LEU A 181 -25.01 5.57 -39.49
C LEU A 181 -25.46 4.12 -39.46
N SER A 182 -24.91 3.38 -38.51
CA SER A 182 -25.05 1.94 -38.35
C SER A 182 -24.52 1.53 -36.99
N LYS A 183 -24.48 0.24 -36.70
CA LYS A 183 -23.82 -0.30 -35.51
C LYS A 183 -22.35 -0.60 -35.80
N TYR A 184 -21.51 -0.49 -34.77
CA TYR A 184 -20.16 -1.02 -34.86
C TYR A 184 -20.19 -2.53 -35.10
N PRO A 185 -19.37 -3.06 -36.04
CA PRO A 185 -19.20 -4.51 -36.19
C PRO A 185 -18.73 -5.16 -34.89
N ALA A 186 -19.04 -6.44 -34.68
CA ALA A 186 -18.61 -7.15 -33.47
C ALA A 186 -17.08 -7.13 -33.30
N GLY A 187 -16.63 -7.05 -32.04
CA GLY A 187 -15.19 -7.10 -31.72
C GLY A 187 -14.41 -5.81 -31.97
N ARG A 188 -15.07 -4.70 -32.34
CA ARG A 188 -14.41 -3.42 -32.66
C ARG A 188 -14.16 -2.53 -31.45
N LEU A 189 -14.94 -2.68 -30.39
CA LEU A 189 -14.88 -1.89 -29.17
C LEU A 189 -14.65 -2.79 -27.96
N PHE A 190 -13.87 -2.28 -27.01
CA PHE A 190 -13.70 -2.92 -25.71
C PHE A 190 -14.85 -2.50 -24.78
N VAL A 191 -15.45 -3.48 -24.11
CA VAL A 191 -16.52 -3.25 -23.13
C VAL A 191 -16.06 -3.74 -21.77
N THR A 192 -16.20 -2.90 -20.75
CA THR A 192 -15.99 -3.29 -19.35
C THR A 192 -17.34 -3.22 -18.64
N GLN A 193 -17.82 -4.35 -18.14
CA GLN A 193 -19.07 -4.47 -17.40
C GLN A 193 -18.75 -4.77 -15.93
N THR A 194 -19.38 -4.04 -15.02
CA THR A 194 -19.16 -4.11 -13.56
C THR A 194 -20.45 -4.39 -12.80
#